data_AF-A0AAU4AB23-F1
#
_entry.id   AF-A0AAU4AB23-F1
#
_cell.length_a   1.000
_cell.length_b   1.000
_cell.length_c   1.000
_cell.angle_alpha   90.00
_cell.angle_beta   90.00
_cell.angle_gamma   90.00
#
_symmetry.space_group_name_H-M   'P 1'
#
loop_
_entity.id
_entity.type
_entity.pdbx_description
1 polymer ?
#
loop_
_entity_poly.entity_id
_entity_poly.type
_entity_poly.pdbx_seq_one_letter_code
_entity_poly.pdbx_strand_id
1 'polypeptide(L)'
;MTTFDTEWAALKQQTALGAQMHLASAAATPDGGGGGGDLTSDKAVWNRASQDLAGLARSIKTALTALEEGQKGAALSGVQSATAQQELHQSWKTYLDGLAGKCTGLQGPLEKAGQGQYANDEAIKGGFAQIGAQYKDTPATGGR
;
A
#
# COMPACT_ATOMS: atom_id res chain seq x y z
N MET A 1 22.49 -32.20 -7.57
CA MET A 1 22.28 -31.44 -6.32
C MET A 1 21.99 -30.01 -6.72
N THR A 2 20.75 -29.55 -6.52
CA THR A 2 20.43 -28.12 -6.60
C THR A 2 21.11 -27.42 -5.44
N THR A 3 21.76 -26.29 -5.71
CA THR A 3 22.44 -25.50 -4.67
C THR A 3 21.40 -24.63 -3.96
N PHE A 4 21.72 -24.21 -2.74
CA PHE A 4 20.89 -23.27 -1.96
C PHE A 4 20.50 -22.02 -2.78
N ASP A 5 21.42 -21.46 -3.57
CA ASP A 5 21.13 -20.31 -4.43
C ASP A 5 20.05 -20.59 -5.48
N THR A 6 20.01 -21.83 -6.00
CA THR A 6 19.03 -22.24 -7.00
C THR A 6 17.64 -22.36 -6.37
N GLU A 7 17.58 -22.92 -5.16
CA GLU A 7 16.34 -23.06 -4.40
C GLU A 7 15.81 -21.71 -3.90
N TRP A 8 16.71 -20.83 -3.44
CA TRP A 8 16.38 -19.48 -3.02
C TRP A 8 15.87 -18.61 -4.18
N ALA A 9 16.47 -18.75 -5.36
CA ALA A 9 15.99 -18.08 -6.58
C ALA A 9 14.58 -18.56 -6.96
N ALA A 10 14.34 -19.87 -6.92
CA ALA A 10 13.03 -20.46 -7.23
C ALA A 10 11.95 -19.99 -6.24
N LEU A 11 12.26 -19.91 -4.95
CA LEU A 11 11.34 -19.44 -3.91
C LEU A 11 10.95 -17.96 -4.10
N LYS A 12 11.93 -17.10 -4.41
CA LYS A 12 11.68 -15.68 -4.75
C LYS A 12 10.81 -15.55 -6.00
N GLN A 13 11.03 -16.40 -7.00
CA GLN A 13 10.27 -16.39 -8.25
C GLN A 13 8.84 -16.88 -8.04
N GLN A 14 8.62 -17.95 -7.27
CA GLN A 14 7.28 -18.40 -6.88
C GLN A 14 6.53 -17.36 -6.05
N THR A 15 7.21 -16.66 -5.14
CA THR A 15 6.61 -15.58 -4.36
C THR A 15 6.25 -14.39 -5.25
N ALA A 16 7.11 -14.02 -6.22
CA ALA A 16 6.81 -12.99 -7.21
C ALA A 16 5.64 -13.38 -8.13
N LEU A 17 5.47 -14.66 -8.43
CA LEU A 17 4.34 -15.19 -9.20
C LEU A 17 3.04 -15.23 -8.38
N GLY A 18 3.12 -15.42 -7.06
CA GLY A 18 1.97 -15.46 -6.15
C GLY A 18 1.54 -14.10 -5.58
N ALA A 19 2.48 -13.15 -5.45
CA ALA A 19 2.22 -11.79 -4.97
C ALA A 19 1.92 -10.86 -6.14
N GLN A 20 0.77 -11.05 -6.80
CA GLN A 20 0.21 -9.99 -7.63
C GLN A 20 -0.28 -8.88 -6.70
N MET A 21 0.57 -7.89 -6.43
CA MET A 21 0.11 -6.58 -5.99
C MET A 21 -0.66 -5.96 -7.16
N HIS A 22 -1.98 -6.13 -7.16
CA HIS A 22 -2.84 -5.28 -7.97
C HIS A 22 -2.74 -3.86 -7.43
N LEU A 23 -1.87 -3.06 -8.04
CA LEU A 23 -2.02 -1.61 -8.01
C LEU A 23 -3.43 -1.34 -8.54
N ALA A 24 -4.22 -0.53 -7.83
CA ALA A 24 -5.56 -0.11 -8.28
C ALA A 24 -5.55 0.63 -9.64
N SER A 25 -4.37 0.84 -10.23
CA SER A 25 -4.12 1.45 -11.53
C SER A 25 -3.48 0.52 -12.57
N ALA A 26 -3.24 -0.76 -12.27
CA ALA A 26 -2.69 -1.71 -13.26
C ALA A 26 -3.85 -2.29 -14.09
N ALA A 27 -3.88 -1.91 -15.36
CA ALA A 27 -4.94 -2.20 -16.32
C ALA A 27 -5.37 -3.69 -16.35
N ALA A 28 -6.67 -3.91 -16.48
CA ALA A 28 -7.24 -5.21 -16.82
C ALA A 28 -6.79 -5.64 -18.22
N THR A 29 -6.50 -6.93 -18.37
CA THR A 29 -6.32 -7.63 -19.64
C THR A 29 -7.49 -7.41 -20.60
N PRO A 30 -7.31 -7.59 -21.93
CA PRO A 30 -8.20 -7.06 -22.95
C PRO A 30 -9.64 -7.62 -22.98
N ASP A 31 -9.94 -8.69 -22.25
CA ASP A 31 -11.18 -9.46 -22.43
C ASP A 31 -12.06 -9.57 -21.17
N GLY A 32 -12.17 -8.50 -20.40
CA GLY A 32 -13.09 -8.45 -19.24
C GLY A 32 -13.52 -7.03 -18.93
N GLY A 33 -14.69 -6.64 -19.43
CA GLY A 33 -15.26 -5.31 -19.25
C GLY A 33 -15.34 -4.87 -17.78
N GLY A 34 -14.92 -3.64 -17.51
CA GLY A 34 -15.03 -3.01 -16.19
C GLY A 34 -13.89 -2.07 -15.81
N GLY A 35 -13.18 -1.47 -16.77
CA GLY A 35 -12.11 -0.49 -16.52
C GLY A 35 -12.51 0.93 -16.90
N GLY A 36 -13.65 1.40 -16.36
CA GLY A 36 -14.19 2.74 -16.60
C GLY A 36 -14.54 3.44 -15.29
N GLY A 37 -13.75 3.21 -14.24
CA GLY A 37 -13.80 4.06 -13.07
C GLY A 37 -12.87 5.25 -13.33
N ASP A 38 -13.44 6.40 -13.65
CA ASP A 38 -12.72 7.67 -13.49
C ASP A 38 -12.05 7.65 -12.11
N LEU A 39 -10.81 8.18 -12.02
CA LEU A 39 -10.17 8.49 -10.75
C LEU A 39 -11.08 9.47 -9.99
N THR A 40 -12.04 8.91 -9.27
CA THR A 40 -12.98 9.70 -8.50
C THR A 40 -12.17 10.19 -7.32
N SER A 41 -12.11 11.51 -7.19
CA SER A 41 -11.63 12.18 -5.99
C SER A 41 -12.46 11.69 -4.80
N ASP A 42 -12.00 10.62 -4.16
CA ASP A 42 -12.74 10.02 -3.06
C ASP A 42 -11.83 9.91 -1.84
N LYS A 43 -12.14 10.76 -0.86
CA LYS A 43 -11.55 10.73 0.47
C LYS A 43 -11.57 9.34 1.08
N ALA A 44 -12.59 8.53 0.82
CA ALA A 44 -12.70 7.17 1.31
C ALA A 44 -11.59 6.27 0.75
N VAL A 45 -11.20 6.42 -0.52
CA VAL A 45 -10.11 5.65 -1.13
C VAL A 45 -8.78 6.00 -0.48
N TRP A 46 -8.49 7.29 -0.31
CA TRP A 46 -7.28 7.76 0.36
C TRP A 46 -7.20 7.31 1.82
N ASN A 47 -8.31 7.42 2.55
CA ASN A 47 -8.39 6.95 3.94
C ASN A 47 -8.22 5.44 4.03
N ARG A 48 -8.82 4.68 3.11
CA ARG A 48 -8.68 3.22 3.07
C ARG A 48 -7.23 2.82 2.82
N ALA A 49 -6.55 3.46 1.88
CA ALA A 49 -5.13 3.22 1.64
C ALA A 49 -4.26 3.52 2.88
N SER A 50 -4.56 4.59 3.63
CA SER A 50 -3.89 4.85 4.92
C SER A 50 -4.13 3.71 5.92
N GLN A 51 -5.38 3.27 6.07
CA GLN A 51 -5.75 2.19 6.99
C GLN A 51 -5.08 0.86 6.61
N ASP A 52 -5.02 0.53 5.32
CA ASP A 52 -4.37 -0.68 4.82
C ASP A 52 -2.86 -0.65 5.12
N LEU A 53 -2.19 0.51 4.93
CA LEU A 53 -0.79 0.67 5.34
C LEU A 53 -0.60 0.55 6.86
N ALA A 54 -1.55 1.00 7.66
CA ALA A 54 -1.54 0.80 9.12
C ALA A 54 -1.70 -0.67 9.51
N GLY A 55 -2.58 -1.39 8.83
CA GLY A 55 -2.71 -2.84 8.95
C GLY A 55 -1.39 -3.55 8.62
N LEU A 56 -0.81 -3.24 7.46
CA LEU A 56 0.45 -3.85 7.01
C LEU A 56 1.60 -3.58 7.99
N ALA A 57 1.77 -2.33 8.46
CA ALA A 57 2.80 -2.00 9.44
C ALA A 57 2.66 -2.81 10.75
N ARG A 58 1.42 -3.06 11.21
CA ARG A 58 1.14 -3.89 12.40
C ARG A 58 1.49 -5.36 12.16
N SER A 59 1.13 -5.90 11.01
CA SER A 59 1.47 -7.28 10.63
C SER A 59 2.98 -7.47 10.54
N ILE A 60 3.71 -6.52 9.96
CA ILE A 60 5.18 -6.55 9.90
C ILE A 60 5.79 -6.56 11.30
N LYS A 61 5.33 -5.69 12.21
CA LYS A 61 5.79 -5.67 13.60
C LYS A 61 5.54 -7.00 14.32
N THR A 62 4.38 -7.61 14.07
CA THR A 62 4.04 -8.92 14.63
C THR A 62 4.99 -10.01 14.10
N ALA A 63 5.27 -10.00 12.79
CA ALA A 63 6.22 -10.92 12.18
C ALA A 63 7.65 -10.72 12.70
N LEU A 64 8.07 -9.48 12.94
CA LEU A 64 9.36 -9.16 13.57
C LEU A 64 9.46 -9.75 14.97
N THR A 65 8.43 -9.59 15.81
CA THR A 65 8.41 -10.20 17.15
C THR A 65 8.51 -11.73 17.07
N ALA A 66 7.77 -12.37 16.15
CA ALA A 66 7.84 -13.81 15.95
C ALA A 66 9.23 -14.26 15.46
N LEU A 67 9.87 -13.48 14.58
CA LEU A 67 11.23 -13.73 14.11
C LEU A 67 12.26 -13.63 15.25
N GLU A 68 12.15 -12.60 16.10
CA GLU A 68 13.01 -12.43 17.27
C GLU A 68 12.83 -13.55 18.30
N GLU A 69 11.58 -14.00 18.49
CA GLU A 69 11.29 -15.15 19.35
C GLU A 69 11.85 -16.45 18.80
N GLY A 70 11.70 -16.71 17.51
CA GLY A 70 12.25 -17.90 16.84
C GLY A 70 13.78 -17.95 16.83
N GLN A 71 14.45 -16.79 16.93
CA GLN A 71 15.90 -16.70 17.02
C GLN A 71 16.45 -17.03 18.43
N LYS A 72 15.61 -17.04 19.46
CA LYS A 72 16.04 -17.38 20.83
C LYS A 72 16.61 -18.80 20.87
N GLY A 73 17.80 -18.93 21.45
CA GLY A 73 18.49 -20.23 21.58
C GLY A 73 19.32 -20.66 20.37
N ALA A 74 19.33 -19.88 19.27
CA ALA A 74 20.17 -20.15 18.10
C ALA A 74 21.67 -19.80 18.30
N ALA A 75 22.04 -19.23 19.44
CA ALA A 75 23.41 -18.80 19.73
C ALA A 75 24.31 -19.99 20.11
N LEU A 76 24.85 -20.67 19.10
CA LEU A 76 25.90 -21.68 19.25
C LEU A 76 27.22 -21.11 18.70
N SER A 77 28.21 -20.92 19.58
CA SER A 77 29.54 -20.46 19.18
C SER A 77 30.31 -21.54 18.41
N GLY A 78 30.99 -21.16 17.34
CA GLY A 78 31.86 -22.06 16.57
C GLY A 78 31.18 -22.86 15.46
N VAL A 79 29.87 -22.66 15.24
CA VAL A 79 29.11 -23.30 14.16
C VAL A 79 28.81 -22.28 13.06
N GLN A 80 29.33 -22.49 11.85
CA GLN A 80 29.16 -21.55 10.72
C GLN A 80 27.69 -21.28 10.37
N SER A 81 26.82 -22.29 10.46
CA SER A 81 25.40 -22.13 10.20
C SER A 81 24.70 -21.24 11.23
N ALA A 82 25.15 -21.21 12.49
CA ALA A 82 24.61 -20.31 13.50
C ALA A 82 24.98 -18.84 13.19
N THR A 83 26.22 -18.59 12.76
CA THR A 83 26.64 -17.26 12.29
C THR A 83 25.83 -16.80 11.07
N ALA A 84 25.70 -17.65 10.06
CA ALA A 84 24.91 -17.34 8.85
C ALA A 84 23.44 -17.04 9.18
N GLN A 85 22.84 -17.80 10.11
CA GLN A 85 21.49 -17.56 10.58
C GLN A 85 21.35 -16.21 11.30
N GLN A 86 22.35 -15.82 12.10
CA GLN A 86 22.34 -14.53 12.81
C GLN A 86 22.44 -13.34 11.84
N GLU A 87 23.28 -13.44 10.82
CA GLU A 87 23.38 -12.45 9.75
C GLU A 87 22.08 -12.32 8.95
N LEU A 88 21.47 -13.46 8.60
CA LEU A 88 20.17 -13.51 7.93
C LEU A 88 19.09 -12.82 8.77
N HIS A 89 18.99 -13.20 10.05
CA HIS A 89 18.05 -12.59 10.99
C HIS A 89 18.22 -11.06 11.05
N GLN A 90 19.46 -10.57 11.17
CA GLN A 90 19.74 -9.14 11.25
C GLN A 90 19.35 -8.40 9.96
N SER A 91 19.62 -9.02 8.79
CA SER A 91 19.23 -8.47 7.48
C SER A 91 17.72 -8.32 7.35
N TRP A 92 16.97 -9.39 7.67
CA TRP A 92 15.51 -9.37 7.63
C TRP A 92 14.90 -8.39 8.63
N LYS A 93 15.45 -8.33 9.85
CA LYS A 93 15.02 -7.36 10.85
C LYS A 93 15.14 -5.92 10.32
N THR A 94 16.32 -5.58 9.81
CA THR A 94 16.61 -4.24 9.27
C THR A 94 15.66 -3.88 8.12
N TYR A 95 15.43 -4.81 7.20
CA TYR A 95 14.54 -4.60 6.06
C TYR A 95 13.08 -4.40 6.50
N LEU A 96 12.57 -5.27 7.36
CA LEU A 96 11.18 -5.22 7.83
C LEU A 96 10.90 -3.99 8.71
N ASP A 97 11.85 -3.58 9.56
CA ASP A 97 11.77 -2.34 10.32
C ASP A 97 11.67 -1.12 9.38
N GLY A 98 12.51 -1.09 8.34
CA GLY A 98 12.48 -0.05 7.32
C GLY A 98 11.15 -0.01 6.55
N LEU A 99 10.61 -1.18 6.20
CA LEU A 99 9.32 -1.29 5.50
C LEU A 99 8.16 -0.83 6.39
N ALA A 100 8.11 -1.24 7.66
CA ALA A 100 7.11 -0.75 8.61
C ALA A 100 7.21 0.77 8.80
N GLY A 101 8.43 1.32 8.85
CA GLY A 101 8.68 2.76 8.87
C GLY A 101 8.12 3.47 7.65
N LYS A 102 8.31 2.93 6.44
CA LYS A 102 7.73 3.49 5.20
C LYS A 102 6.20 3.46 5.22
N CYS A 103 5.59 2.34 5.62
CA CYS A 103 4.13 2.22 5.72
C CYS A 103 3.55 3.25 6.69
N THR A 104 4.18 3.44 7.86
CA THR A 104 3.75 4.45 8.85
C THR A 104 3.98 5.88 8.37
N GLY A 105 5.10 6.14 7.69
CA GLY A 105 5.40 7.46 7.11
C GLY A 105 4.43 7.90 6.02
N LEU A 106 3.83 6.95 5.29
CA LEU A 106 2.89 7.22 4.20
C LEU A 106 1.43 7.41 4.64
N GLN A 107 1.05 6.97 5.84
CA GLN A 107 -0.33 7.09 6.37
C GLN A 107 -0.80 8.55 6.42
N GLY A 108 -0.05 9.41 7.11
CA GLY A 108 -0.40 10.83 7.26
C GLY A 108 -0.50 11.58 5.93
N PRO A 109 0.43 11.43 4.99
CA PRO A 109 0.31 11.96 3.64
C PRO A 109 -0.96 11.51 2.90
N LEU A 110 -1.33 10.24 2.98
CA LEU A 110 -2.56 9.72 2.33
C LEU A 110 -3.83 10.31 2.96
N GLU A 111 -3.90 10.40 4.29
CA GLU A 111 -5.03 11.04 4.98
C GLU A 111 -5.17 12.52 4.60
N LYS A 112 -4.04 13.24 4.54
CA LYS A 112 -4.02 14.65 4.13
C LYS A 112 -4.44 14.82 2.67
N ALA A 113 -4.01 13.93 1.78
CA ALA A 113 -4.44 13.95 0.38
C ALA A 113 -5.97 13.81 0.29
N GLY A 114 -6.56 12.84 0.98
CA GLY A 114 -8.01 12.65 1.03
C GLY A 114 -8.76 13.85 1.60
N GLN A 115 -8.24 14.47 2.66
CA GLN A 115 -8.83 15.69 3.24
C GLN A 115 -8.77 16.89 2.30
N GLY A 116 -7.60 17.15 1.70
CA GLY A 116 -7.38 18.27 0.81
C GLY A 116 -8.24 18.18 -0.46
N GLN A 117 -8.36 16.98 -1.03
CA GLN A 117 -9.20 16.78 -2.20
C GLN A 117 -10.69 16.99 -1.89
N TYR A 118 -11.18 16.42 -0.77
CA TYR A 118 -12.56 16.62 -0.33
C TYR A 118 -12.91 18.09 -0.10
N ALA A 119 -12.00 18.85 0.53
CA ALA A 119 -12.21 20.28 0.77
C ALA A 119 -12.30 21.08 -0.55
N ASN A 120 -11.50 20.70 -1.55
CA ASN A 120 -11.54 21.33 -2.87
C ASN A 120 -12.86 21.04 -3.60
N ASP A 121 -13.30 19.78 -3.60
CA ASP A 121 -14.54 19.36 -4.26
C ASP A 121 -15.77 20.05 -3.65
N GLU A 122 -15.84 20.15 -2.32
CA GLU A 122 -16.94 20.84 -1.64
C GLU A 122 -16.94 22.35 -1.93
N ALA A 123 -15.75 22.98 -2.01
CA ALA A 123 -15.64 24.38 -2.38
C ALA A 123 -16.13 24.64 -3.83
N ILE A 124 -15.76 23.76 -4.77
CA ILE A 124 -16.22 23.83 -6.16
C ILE A 124 -17.74 23.68 -6.25
N LYS A 125 -18.31 22.64 -5.61
CA LYS A 125 -19.77 22.43 -5.57
C LYS A 125 -20.49 23.62 -4.96
N GLY A 126 -19.95 24.17 -3.85
CA GLY A 126 -20.48 25.37 -3.20
C GLY A 126 -20.49 26.58 -4.13
N GLY A 127 -19.39 26.80 -4.87
CA GLY A 127 -19.30 27.86 -5.88
C GLY A 127 -20.35 27.72 -6.98
N PHE A 128 -20.50 26.52 -7.56
CA PHE A 128 -21.52 26.26 -8.57
C PHE A 128 -22.96 26.39 -8.03
N ALA A 129 -23.21 25.91 -6.80
CA ALA A 129 -24.51 26.06 -6.15
C ALA A 129 -24.84 27.53 -5.90
N GLN A 130 -23.86 28.35 -5.52
CA GLN A 130 -24.02 29.79 -5.34
C GLN A 130 -24.33 30.49 -6.67
N ILE A 131 -23.59 30.17 -7.74
CA ILE A 131 -23.87 30.70 -9.09
C ILE A 131 -25.28 30.28 -9.53
N GLY A 132 -25.63 29.00 -9.40
CA GLY A 132 -26.97 28.51 -9.74
C GLY A 132 -28.08 29.19 -8.94
N ALA A 133 -27.85 29.50 -7.66
CA ALA A 133 -28.78 30.25 -6.83
C ALA A 133 -28.94 31.71 -7.27
N GLN A 134 -27.88 32.35 -7.75
CA GLN A 134 -27.90 33.74 -8.24
C GLN A 134 -28.64 33.89 -9.58
N TYR A 135 -28.61 32.86 -10.43
CA TYR A 135 -29.20 32.92 -11.78
C TYR A 135 -30.44 32.04 -11.95
N LYS A 136 -31.22 31.82 -10.89
CA LYS A 136 -32.46 31.00 -10.92
C LYS A 136 -33.48 31.44 -11.97
N ASP A 137 -33.55 32.75 -12.24
CA ASP A 137 -34.53 33.34 -13.15
C ASP A 137 -34.02 33.40 -14.60
N THR A 138 -32.82 32.87 -14.88
CA THR A 138 -32.28 32.82 -16.25
C THR A 138 -32.71 31.51 -16.90
N PRO A 139 -33.57 31.53 -17.93
CA PRO A 139 -33.98 30.31 -18.63
C PRO A 139 -32.76 29.65 -19.27
N ALA A 140 -32.67 28.33 -19.24
CA ALA A 140 -31.63 27.60 -19.98
C ALA A 140 -31.87 27.77 -21.49
N THR A 141 -31.08 28.62 -22.15
CA THR A 141 -31.27 29.01 -23.56
C THR A 141 -30.40 28.22 -24.55
N GLY A 142 -29.77 27.12 -24.15
CA GLY A 142 -28.87 26.33 -25.02
C GLY A 142 -29.08 24.83 -24.92
N GLY A 143 -29.22 24.17 -26.09
CA GLY A 143 -29.37 22.72 -26.26
C GLY A 143 -30.49 22.37 -27.25
N ARG A 144 -30.13 22.09 -28.50
CA ARG A 144 -30.96 21.40 -29.50
C ARG A 144 -30.18 20.23 -30.04
#